data_AF-A0A0J6VPU1-F1
#
_entry.id   AF-A0A0J6VPU1-F1
#
_cell.length_a   1.000
_cell.length_b   1.000
_cell.length_c   1.000
_cell.angle_alpha   90.00
_cell.angle_beta   90.00
_cell.angle_gamma   90.00
#
_symmetry.space_group_name_H-M   'P 1'
#
loop_
_entity.id
_entity.type
_entity.pdbx_description
1 polymer ?
#
loop_
_entity_poly.entity_id
_entity_poly.type
_entity_poly.pdbx_seq_one_letter_code
_entity_poly.pdbx_strand_id
1 'polypeptide(L)'
;MSPATIPCPNFKPDEWRETHERCTEFVTLHGARALEYGWDAVSLFGVSPKDGIIRGDWTGVLMPFWAEFMELTPEYIAFGKVRAFKDQPVRYRGIPVWEFKR
;
A
#
# COMPACT_ATOMS: atom_id res chain seq x y z
N MET A 1 6.73 -12.63 0.92
CA MET A 1 5.39 -12.92 1.49
C MET A 1 4.56 -13.71 0.48
N SER A 2 3.59 -14.50 0.93
CA SER A 2 2.73 -15.33 0.06
C SER A 2 1.33 -14.73 -0.11
N PRO A 3 0.71 -14.77 -1.31
CA PRO A 3 -0.69 -14.36 -1.50
C PRO A 3 -1.68 -15.26 -0.75
N ALA A 4 -1.28 -16.46 -0.34
CA ALA A 4 -2.13 -17.39 0.41
C ALA A 4 -2.16 -17.11 1.93
N THR A 5 -1.31 -16.21 2.43
CA THR A 5 -1.18 -15.93 3.86
C THR A 5 -1.52 -14.49 4.14
N ILE A 6 -2.62 -14.26 4.86
CA ILE A 6 -3.06 -12.93 5.29
C ILE A 6 -1.96 -12.28 6.15
N PRO A 7 -1.43 -11.11 5.78
CA PRO A 7 -0.25 -10.55 6.42
C PRO A 7 -0.58 -9.76 7.70
N CYS A 8 -1.79 -9.19 7.81
CA CYS A 8 -2.26 -8.48 8.99
C CYS A 8 -3.79 -8.59 9.14
N PRO A 9 -4.37 -8.27 10.31
CA PRO A 9 -5.82 -8.29 10.52
C PRO A 9 -6.59 -7.44 9.51
N ASN A 10 -7.87 -7.78 9.36
CA ASN A 10 -8.87 -7.04 8.57
C ASN A 10 -8.74 -7.11 7.05
N PHE A 11 -7.72 -7.78 6.52
CA PHE A 11 -7.74 -8.25 5.13
C PHE A 11 -8.64 -9.46 4.96
N LYS A 12 -9.48 -9.45 3.92
CA LYS A 12 -10.12 -10.69 3.45
C LYS A 12 -9.15 -11.51 2.59
N PRO A 13 -9.26 -12.86 2.53
CA PRO A 13 -8.31 -13.69 1.76
C PRO A 13 -8.23 -13.35 0.28
N ASP A 14 -9.37 -13.05 -0.35
CA ASP A 14 -9.51 -12.61 -1.74
C ASP A 14 -8.94 -11.21 -1.95
N GLU A 15 -9.26 -10.26 -1.07
CA GLU A 15 -8.72 -8.89 -1.09
C GLU A 15 -7.19 -8.87 -0.95
N TRP A 16 -6.63 -9.71 -0.08
CA TRP A 16 -5.18 -9.81 0.06
C TRP A 16 -4.52 -10.39 -1.19
N ARG A 17 -5.11 -11.45 -1.77
CA ARG A 17 -4.57 -12.04 -3.00
C ARG A 17 -4.50 -11.02 -4.12
N GLU A 18 -5.59 -10.30 -4.35
CA GLU A 18 -5.65 -9.25 -5.38
C GLU A 18 -4.66 -8.12 -5.08
N THR A 19 -4.60 -7.65 -3.82
CA THR A 19 -3.65 -6.62 -3.40
C THR A 19 -2.21 -7.08 -3.61
N HIS A 20 -1.88 -8.32 -3.27
CA HIS A 20 -0.55 -8.90 -3.42
C HIS A 20 -0.13 -8.98 -4.89
N GLU A 21 -1.01 -9.46 -5.77
CA GLU A 21 -0.76 -9.57 -7.21
C GLU A 21 -0.49 -8.18 -7.82
N ARG A 22 -1.37 -7.20 -7.55
CA ARG A 22 -1.21 -5.82 -8.05
C ARG A 22 0.01 -5.11 -7.48
N CYS A 23 0.31 -5.30 -6.19
CA CYS A 23 1.54 -4.77 -5.59
C CYS A 23 2.78 -5.37 -6.24
N THR A 24 2.76 -6.67 -6.54
CA THR A 24 3.88 -7.36 -7.19
C THR A 24 4.12 -6.80 -8.59
N GLU A 25 3.06 -6.60 -9.36
CA GLU A 25 3.13 -5.97 -10.68
C GLU A 25 3.66 -4.53 -10.57
N PHE A 26 3.09 -3.71 -9.68
CA PHE A 26 3.53 -2.33 -9.47
C PHE A 26 5.01 -2.24 -9.11
N VAL A 27 5.50 -3.06 -8.17
CA VAL A 27 6.91 -3.08 -7.79
C VAL A 27 7.79 -3.49 -8.97
N THR A 28 7.35 -4.47 -9.76
CA THR A 28 8.09 -4.96 -10.94
C THR A 28 8.21 -3.87 -12.02
N LEU A 29 7.14 -3.14 -12.28
CA LEU A 29 7.09 -2.16 -13.37
C LEU A 29 7.53 -0.74 -12.96
N HIS A 30 7.33 -0.38 -11.69
CA HIS A 30 7.44 1.00 -11.22
C HIS A 30 8.25 1.18 -9.94
N GLY A 31 8.70 0.10 -9.29
CA GLY A 31 9.38 0.16 -7.99
C GLY A 31 10.63 1.05 -7.98
N ALA A 32 11.47 0.98 -9.01
CA ALA A 32 12.66 1.82 -9.13
C ALA A 32 12.30 3.32 -9.23
N ARG A 33 11.32 3.65 -10.08
CA ARG A 33 10.83 5.03 -10.23
C ARG A 33 10.16 5.53 -8.95
N ALA A 34 9.41 4.68 -8.26
CA ALA A 34 8.79 5.04 -6.99
C ALA A 34 9.84 5.42 -5.95
N LEU A 35 10.93 4.65 -5.86
CA LEU A 35 12.07 4.97 -4.98
C LEU A 35 12.75 6.29 -5.37
N GLU A 36 13.01 6.52 -6.66
CA GLU A 36 13.58 7.79 -7.17
C GLU A 36 12.68 8.99 -6.85
N TYR A 37 11.37 8.80 -6.92
CA TYR A 37 10.37 9.80 -6.56
C TYR A 37 10.17 9.93 -5.04
N GLY A 38 10.94 9.21 -4.22
CA GLY A 38 10.89 9.30 -2.77
C GLY A 38 9.65 8.68 -2.14
N TRP A 39 9.03 7.69 -2.79
CA TRP A 39 8.04 6.83 -2.15
C TRP A 39 8.78 5.79 -1.31
N ASP A 40 8.48 5.75 -0.01
CA ASP A 40 9.10 4.81 0.92
C ASP A 40 8.17 3.61 1.18
N ALA A 41 8.72 2.60 1.86
CA ALA A 41 7.98 1.38 2.17
C ALA A 41 6.70 1.63 2.99
N VAL A 42 6.68 2.64 3.86
CA VAL A 42 5.51 2.93 4.71
C VAL A 42 4.47 3.72 3.92
N SER A 43 4.87 4.68 3.09
CA SER A 43 3.93 5.46 2.28
C SER A 43 3.24 4.60 1.21
N LEU A 44 3.90 3.54 0.73
CA LEU A 44 3.33 2.56 -0.19
C LEU A 44 2.59 1.42 0.51
N PHE A 45 3.24 0.77 1.49
CA PHE A 45 2.82 -0.52 2.05
C PHE A 45 2.54 -0.48 3.56
N GLY A 46 2.37 0.72 4.13
CA GLY A 46 2.09 0.91 5.55
C GLY A 46 0.77 0.28 5.99
N VAL A 47 0.72 -0.15 7.24
CA VAL A 47 -0.49 -0.59 7.94
C VAL A 47 -0.46 -0.10 9.40
N SER A 48 -1.62 -0.04 10.06
CA SER A 48 -1.66 0.19 11.51
C SER A 48 -0.93 -0.96 12.21
N PRO A 49 0.03 -0.69 13.11
CA PRO A 49 0.77 -1.73 13.82
C PRO A 49 -0.10 -2.56 14.76
N LYS A 50 -1.30 -2.05 15.11
CA LYS A 50 -2.24 -2.74 15.99
C LYS A 50 -3.43 -3.33 15.23
N ASP A 51 -3.98 -2.56 14.30
CA ASP A 51 -5.29 -2.87 13.70
C ASP A 51 -5.20 -3.31 12.23
N GLY A 52 -4.00 -3.45 11.66
CA GLY A 52 -3.81 -3.81 10.26
C GLY A 52 -4.36 -2.73 9.32
N ILE A 53 -5.21 -3.12 8.36
CA ILE A 53 -5.68 -2.21 7.30
C ILE A 53 -6.96 -1.43 7.60
N ILE A 54 -7.64 -1.67 8.73
CA ILE A 54 -8.93 -1.02 9.01
C ILE A 54 -8.80 0.50 9.19
N ARG A 55 -7.60 0.98 9.53
CA ARG A 55 -7.29 2.38 9.76
C ARG A 55 -6.59 3.01 8.56
N GLY A 56 -7.38 3.56 7.63
CA GLY A 56 -6.88 4.18 6.41
C GLY A 56 -5.95 5.39 6.62
N ASP A 57 -5.98 5.99 7.81
CA ASP A 57 -5.06 7.05 8.23
C ASP A 57 -3.65 6.53 8.60
N TRP A 58 -3.47 5.21 8.71
CA TRP A 58 -2.16 4.56 8.92
C TRP A 58 -1.64 3.84 7.68
N THR A 59 -2.51 3.58 6.70
CA THR A 59 -2.17 2.70 5.59
C THR A 59 -1.41 3.42 4.48
N GLY A 60 -0.50 2.68 3.87
CA GLY A 60 0.13 3.09 2.62
C GLY A 60 -0.88 3.15 1.48
N VAL A 61 -0.54 3.88 0.42
CA VAL A 61 -1.45 4.10 -0.72
C VAL A 61 -1.79 2.83 -1.50
N LEU A 62 -1.03 1.74 -1.31
CA LEU A 62 -1.26 0.43 -1.92
C LEU A 62 -1.92 -0.57 -0.94
N MET A 63 -2.39 -0.12 0.24
CA MET A 63 -2.96 -0.98 1.29
C MET A 63 -4.38 -0.56 1.68
N PRO A 64 -5.43 -1.25 1.18
CA PRO A 64 -5.40 -2.26 0.10
C PRO A 64 -5.24 -1.65 -1.29
N PHE A 65 -4.89 -2.47 -2.29
CA PHE A 65 -4.73 -2.03 -3.68
C PHE A 65 -5.98 -2.41 -4.50
N TRP A 66 -7.01 -1.57 -4.42
CA TRP A 66 -8.36 -1.90 -4.92
C TRP A 66 -8.69 -1.37 -6.33
N ALA A 67 -7.98 -0.35 -6.83
CA ALA A 67 -8.25 0.26 -8.14
C ALA A 67 -7.11 0.05 -9.14
N GLU A 68 -7.42 0.21 -10.44
CA GLU A 68 -6.44 0.18 -11.53
C GLU A 68 -5.42 1.31 -11.38
N PHE A 69 -4.13 0.98 -11.53
CA PHE A 69 -3.05 1.97 -11.51
C PHE A 69 -3.05 2.80 -12.80
N MET A 70 -2.95 4.12 -12.66
CA MET A 70 -2.98 5.04 -13.79
C MET A 70 -1.69 5.85 -13.93
N GLU A 71 -1.14 6.34 -12.82
CA GLU A 71 -0.01 7.27 -12.83
C GLU A 71 0.75 7.25 -11.51
N LEU A 72 2.07 7.39 -11.57
CA LEU A 72 2.97 7.57 -10.43
C LEU A 72 3.75 8.88 -10.61
N THR A 73 3.59 9.82 -9.66
CA THR A 73 4.35 11.08 -9.61
C THR A 73 5.09 11.21 -8.26
N PRO A 74 5.96 12.21 -8.07
CA PRO A 74 6.55 12.49 -6.76
C PRO A 74 5.52 12.89 -5.68
N GLU A 75 4.38 13.46 -6.06
CA GLU A 75 3.37 14.01 -5.15
C GLU A 75 2.19 13.07 -4.91
N TYR A 76 1.79 12.27 -5.91
CA TYR A 76 0.64 11.37 -5.79
C TYR A 76 0.75 10.11 -6.65
N ILE A 77 -0.09 9.12 -6.32
CA ILE A 77 -0.39 7.99 -7.19
C ILE A 77 -1.87 8.06 -7.58
N ALA A 78 -2.16 7.94 -8.88
CA ALA A 78 -3.51 7.91 -9.39
C ALA A 78 -3.99 6.47 -9.57
N PHE A 79 -5.21 6.20 -9.09
CA PHE A 79 -5.89 4.92 -9.26
C PHE A 79 -7.32 5.16 -9.77
N GLY A 80 -7.69 4.60 -10.91
CA GLY A 80 -8.99 4.85 -11.53
C GLY A 80 -9.35 6.35 -11.56
N LYS A 81 -10.32 6.76 -10.73
CA LYS A 81 -10.79 8.16 -10.62
C LYS A 81 -10.24 8.94 -9.41
N VAL A 82 -9.38 8.34 -8.60
CA VAL A 82 -8.86 8.93 -7.35
C VAL A 82 -7.36 9.18 -7.42
N ARG A 83 -6.88 10.13 -6.61
CA ARG A 83 -5.46 10.41 -6.40
C ARG A 83 -5.13 10.28 -4.92
N ALA A 84 -4.16 9.43 -4.60
CA ALA A 84 -3.61 9.29 -3.27
C ALA A 84 -2.32 10.12 -3.18
N PHE A 85 -2.40 11.25 -2.49
CA PHE A 85 -1.26 12.14 -2.28
C PHE A 85 -0.32 11.57 -1.22
N LYS A 86 0.99 11.76 -1.44
CA LYS A 86 2.05 11.38 -0.49
C LYS A 86 1.92 12.15 0.82
N ASP A 87 1.79 13.47 0.71
CA ASP A 87 1.61 14.36 1.85
C ASP A 87 0.13 14.47 2.20
N GLN A 88 -0.24 13.93 3.36
CA GLN A 88 -1.57 14.07 3.92
C GLN A 88 -1.48 14.52 5.38
N PRO A 89 -2.20 15.60 5.77
CA PRO A 89 -2.06 16.20 7.10
C PRO A 89 -2.54 15.30 8.25
N VAL A 90 -3.29 14.23 7.96
CA VAL A 90 -3.91 13.34 8.96
C VAL A 90 -3.29 11.94 8.96
N ARG A 91 -2.24 11.68 8.15
CA ARG A 91 -1.63 10.34 8.10
C ARG A 91 -0.66 10.10 9.24
N TYR A 92 -0.92 9.06 10.02
CA TYR A 92 0.02 8.49 10.97
C TYR A 92 1.01 7.59 10.23
N ARG A 93 2.22 7.47 10.76
CA ARG A 93 3.24 6.59 10.20
C ARG A 93 3.06 5.18 10.74
N GLY A 94 2.56 4.28 9.91
CA GLY A 94 2.46 2.86 10.20
C GLY A 94 3.78 2.11 10.08
N ILE A 95 3.67 0.79 10.03
CA ILE A 95 4.77 -0.13 9.74
C ILE A 95 4.55 -0.75 8.36
N PRO A 96 5.60 -1.12 7.61
CA PRO A 96 5.42 -1.88 6.39
C PRO A 96 4.69 -3.20 6.69
N VAL A 97 3.80 -3.63 5.80
CA VAL A 97 2.94 -4.80 6.02
C VAL A 97 3.70 -6.10 6.35
N TRP A 98 4.95 -6.27 5.87
CA TRP A 98 5.78 -7.43 6.19
C TRP A 98 6.42 -7.40 7.58
N GLU A 99 6.42 -6.25 8.25
CA GLU A 99 6.86 -6.12 9.64
C GLU A 99 5.72 -6.35 10.64
N PHE A 100 4.48 -6.50 10.16
CA PHE A 100 3.36 -6.89 10.99
C PHE A 100 3.58 -8.32 11.48
N LYS A 101 4.25 -8.46 12.63
CA LYS A 101 4.51 -9.74 13.26
C LYS A 101 3.18 -10.30 13.79
N ARG A 102 2.82 -11.50 13.34
CA ARG A 102 1.83 -12.32 14.01
C ARG A 102 2.44 -12.95 15.26
#